data_AF-A0A2V8TQ02-F1
#
_entry.id   AF-A0A2V8TQ02-F1
#
_cell.length_a   1.000
_cell.length_b   1.000
_cell.length_c   1.000
_cell.angle_alpha   90.00
_cell.angle_beta   90.00
_cell.angle_gamma   90.00
#
_symmetry.space_group_name_H-M   'P 1'
#
loop_
_entity.id
_entity.type
_entity.pdbx_description
1 polymer ?
#
loop_
_entity_poly.entity_id
_entity_poly.type
_entity_poly.pdbx_seq_one_letter_code
_entity_poly.pdbx_strand_id
1 'polypeptide(L)'
;MLETIKNAVNWLSAPPRFFVITVAAFVALLFPGDLGPAWLRRLTRPLQAVYRPRVGGVAFAVLSVLFLFACFDPNFALIVLKPDNVPIAGMIFLVAFFVWFALKEGRRNDDLKGAGEPIVEKRESGDGKVMVWPDLVHTEFICLILWTIFLIVWSIFLKAPIEEPANPAKTPNPSKAPWYFLGLQEMLVYYDPWIAG
;
A
#
# COMPACT_ATOMS: atom_id res chain seq x y z
N MET A 1 17.55 26.68 1.48
CA MET A 1 16.33 26.12 2.11
C MET A 1 15.85 24.86 1.40
N LEU A 2 15.55 24.91 0.09
CA LEU A 2 15.10 23.74 -0.67
C LEU A 2 16.15 22.61 -0.74
N GLU A 3 17.42 22.94 -0.96
CA GLU A 3 18.51 21.95 -0.96
C GLU A 3 18.70 21.28 0.41
N THR A 4 18.54 22.05 1.49
CA THR A 4 18.60 21.53 2.86
C THR A 4 17.50 20.52 3.12
N ILE A 5 16.28 20.79 2.65
CA ILE A 5 15.14 19.87 2.72
C ILE A 5 15.43 18.61 1.90
N LYS A 6 15.93 18.76 0.65
CA LYS A 6 16.29 17.62 -0.21
C LYS A 6 17.35 16.74 0.45
N ASN A 7 18.40 17.32 1.02
CA ASN A 7 19.45 16.57 1.71
C ASN A 7 18.93 15.86 2.95
N ALA A 8 18.01 16.48 3.71
CA ALA A 8 17.37 15.84 4.85
C ALA A 8 16.49 14.64 4.42
N VAL A 9 15.69 14.80 3.35
CA VAL A 9 14.88 13.72 2.78
C VAL A 9 15.76 12.58 2.27
N ASN A 10 16.83 12.88 1.53
CA ASN A 10 17.78 11.89 1.04
C ASN A 10 18.47 11.13 2.19
N TRP A 11 18.83 11.84 3.26
CA TRP A 11 19.44 11.23 4.43
C TRP A 11 18.47 10.29 5.16
N LEU A 12 17.20 10.68 5.29
CA LEU A 12 16.14 9.87 5.92
C LEU A 12 15.78 8.65 5.06
N SER A 13 15.73 8.84 3.74
CA SER A 13 15.33 7.83 2.75
C SER A 13 16.45 6.83 2.42
N ALA A 14 17.63 6.97 3.02
CA ALA A 14 18.72 6.02 2.85
C ALA A 14 18.26 4.60 3.27
N PRO A 15 18.49 3.55 2.45
CA PRO A 15 17.86 2.24 2.64
C PRO A 15 18.00 1.64 4.05
N PRO A 16 19.18 1.69 4.72
CA PRO A 16 19.32 1.11 6.07
C PRO A 16 18.46 1.83 7.11
N ARG A 17 18.32 3.16 7.01
CA ARG A 17 17.55 3.95 7.98
C ARG A 17 16.06 3.82 7.69
N PHE A 18 15.69 3.97 6.42
CA PHE A 18 14.31 3.87 6.00
C PHE A 18 13.71 2.52 6.39
N PHE A 19 14.41 1.41 6.12
CA PHE A 19 13.97 0.06 6.51
C PHE A 19 13.78 -0.08 8.02
N VAL A 20 14.76 0.33 8.83
CA VAL A 20 14.65 0.22 10.29
C VAL A 20 13.51 1.08 10.82
N ILE A 21 13.34 2.30 10.30
CA ILE A 21 12.27 3.22 10.71
C ILE A 21 10.91 2.66 10.30
N THR A 22 10.75 2.12 9.09
CA THR A 22 9.46 1.57 8.64
C THR A 22 9.08 0.31 9.40
N VAL A 23 10.03 -0.58 9.68
CA VAL A 23 9.79 -1.77 10.53
C VAL A 23 9.41 -1.35 11.96
N ALA A 24 10.15 -0.42 12.56
CA ALA A 24 9.83 0.09 13.89
C ALA A 24 8.46 0.77 13.93
N ALA A 25 8.14 1.59 12.92
CA ALA A 25 6.84 2.23 12.77
C ALA A 25 5.72 1.19 12.60
N PHE A 26 5.93 0.14 11.82
CA PHE A 26 4.98 -0.95 11.63
C PHE A 26 4.71 -1.71 12.94
N VAL A 27 5.75 -2.04 13.71
CA VAL A 27 5.59 -2.69 15.02
C VAL A 27 4.84 -1.77 16.00
N ALA A 28 5.16 -0.49 16.02
CA ALA A 28 4.44 0.49 16.84
C ALA A 28 2.98 0.65 16.42
N LEU A 29 2.69 0.53 15.12
CA LEU A 29 1.36 0.55 14.53
C LEU A 29 0.56 -0.72 14.83
N LEU A 30 1.20 -1.87 15.04
CA LEU A 30 0.52 -3.13 15.36
C LEU A 30 0.10 -3.24 16.83
N PHE A 31 0.95 -2.78 17.75
CA PHE A 31 0.76 -3.01 19.19
C PHE A 31 0.71 -1.72 20.04
N PRO A 32 -0.04 -0.69 19.65
CA PRO A 32 -0.12 0.54 20.42
C PRO A 32 -0.77 0.29 21.78
N GLY A 33 -0.03 0.55 22.85
CA GLY A 33 -0.51 0.38 24.24
C GLY A 33 -0.36 -1.03 24.81
N ASP A 34 0.08 -2.00 24.00
CA ASP A 34 0.20 -3.42 24.39
C ASP A 34 1.66 -3.88 24.53
N LEU A 35 2.62 -3.08 24.04
CA LEU A 35 4.06 -3.37 24.14
C LEU A 35 4.62 -3.09 25.55
N GLY A 36 5.30 -4.09 26.11
CA GLY A 36 6.24 -3.94 27.22
C GLY A 36 5.62 -3.59 28.59
N PRO A 37 6.42 -3.03 29.52
CA PRO A 37 6.00 -2.74 30.89
C PRO A 37 4.95 -1.61 30.98
N ALA A 38 4.30 -1.47 32.14
CA ALA A 38 3.15 -0.58 32.32
C ALA A 38 3.40 0.90 31.95
N TRP A 39 4.63 1.39 32.11
CA TRP A 39 4.99 2.76 31.72
C TRP A 39 5.01 2.94 30.19
N LEU A 40 5.48 1.94 29.44
CA LEU A 40 5.54 1.97 27.97
C LEU A 40 4.13 1.87 27.37
N ARG A 41 3.27 1.05 27.97
CA ARG A 41 1.85 0.97 27.61
C ARG A 41 1.15 2.31 27.79
N ARG A 42 1.44 3.06 28.85
CA ARG A 42 0.87 4.40 29.06
C ARG A 42 1.32 5.38 27.98
N LEU A 43 2.59 5.32 27.57
CA LEU A 43 3.15 6.19 26.53
C LEU A 43 2.58 5.88 25.14
N THR A 44 2.33 4.61 24.83
CA THR A 44 1.90 4.16 23.49
C THR A 44 0.38 4.09 23.31
N ARG A 45 -0.41 4.07 24.39
CA ARG A 45 -1.88 4.18 24.34
C ARG A 45 -2.44 5.30 23.45
N PRO A 46 -1.94 6.56 23.48
CA PRO A 46 -2.46 7.60 22.59
C PRO A 46 -2.29 7.29 21.11
N LEU A 47 -1.32 6.43 20.73
CA LEU A 47 -1.11 6.02 19.33
C LEU A 47 -2.27 5.19 18.77
N GLN A 48 -3.12 4.60 19.63
CA GLN A 48 -4.36 3.93 19.20
C GLN A 48 -5.30 4.86 18.43
N ALA A 49 -5.13 6.19 18.56
CA ALA A 49 -5.88 7.17 17.78
C ALA A 49 -5.72 6.97 16.25
N VAL A 50 -4.63 6.34 15.78
CA VAL A 50 -4.38 6.09 14.35
C VAL A 50 -5.48 5.24 13.69
N TYR A 51 -6.13 4.35 14.45
CA TYR A 51 -7.22 3.52 13.92
C TYR A 51 -8.55 4.28 13.79
N ARG A 52 -8.65 5.52 14.31
CA ARG A 52 -9.88 6.30 14.19
C ARG A 52 -10.10 6.72 12.72
N PRO A 53 -11.33 6.59 12.18
CA PRO A 53 -11.65 7.02 10.80
C PRO A 53 -11.21 8.43 10.45
N ARG A 54 -11.31 9.37 11.41
CA ARG A 54 -10.90 10.76 11.22
C ARG A 54 -9.39 10.90 11.02
N VAL A 55 -8.59 10.15 11.79
CA VAL A 55 -7.12 10.21 11.69
C VAL A 55 -6.66 9.55 10.40
N GLY A 56 -7.23 8.39 10.05
CA GLY A 56 -7.01 7.76 8.75
C GLY A 56 -7.37 8.72 7.60
N GLY A 57 -8.56 9.32 7.63
CA GLY A 57 -9.00 10.28 6.61
C GLY A 57 -8.08 11.50 6.48
N VAL A 58 -7.61 12.07 7.59
CA VAL A 58 -6.62 13.16 7.57
C VAL A 58 -5.29 12.68 6.97
N ALA A 59 -4.80 11.50 7.33
CA ALA A 59 -3.57 10.95 6.76
C ALA A 59 -3.68 10.73 5.25
N PHE A 60 -4.81 10.19 4.76
CA PHE A 60 -5.08 10.06 3.33
C PHE A 60 -5.20 11.41 2.63
N ALA A 61 -5.84 12.39 3.26
CA ALA A 61 -5.94 13.74 2.71
C ALA A 61 -4.57 14.38 2.58
N VAL A 62 -3.72 14.28 3.61
CA VAL A 62 -2.34 14.77 3.58
C VAL A 62 -1.53 14.06 2.50
N LEU A 63 -1.61 12.73 2.41
CA LEU A 63 -0.94 11.95 1.36
C LEU A 63 -1.38 12.41 -0.03
N SER A 64 -2.68 12.62 -0.24
CA SER A 64 -3.24 13.09 -1.52
C SER A 64 -2.78 14.50 -1.85
N VAL A 65 -2.79 15.43 -0.88
CA VAL A 65 -2.32 16.81 -1.08
C VAL A 65 -0.83 16.84 -1.40
N LEU A 66 -0.01 16.06 -0.68
CA LEU A 66 1.42 15.98 -0.96
C LEU A 66 1.71 15.37 -2.33
N PHE A 67 0.96 14.34 -2.73
CA PHE A 67 1.08 13.72 -4.04
C PHE A 67 0.70 14.69 -5.16
N LEU A 68 -0.44 15.39 -5.02
CA LEU A 68 -0.87 16.42 -5.96
C LEU A 68 0.15 17.57 -6.03
N PHE A 69 0.71 17.97 -4.89
CA PHE A 69 1.75 18.99 -4.85
C PHE A 69 3.03 18.53 -5.57
N ALA A 70 3.42 17.26 -5.42
CA ALA A 70 4.55 16.68 -6.13
C ALA A 70 4.34 16.67 -7.66
N CYS A 71 3.10 16.52 -8.13
CA CYS A 71 2.76 16.64 -9.56
C CYS A 71 2.98 18.04 -10.16
N PHE A 72 3.21 19.09 -9.36
CA PHE A 72 3.64 20.39 -9.89
C PHE A 72 5.11 20.39 -10.35
N ASP A 73 5.92 19.41 -9.97
CA ASP A 73 7.26 19.23 -10.54
C ASP A 73 7.13 18.52 -11.90
N PRO A 74 7.56 19.16 -13.01
CA PRO A 74 7.49 18.56 -14.34
C PRO A 74 8.18 17.21 -14.44
N ASN A 75 9.31 17.01 -13.73
CA ASN A 75 10.04 15.74 -13.78
C ASN A 75 9.27 14.63 -13.07
N PHE A 76 8.65 14.95 -11.94
CA PHE A 76 7.84 13.98 -11.19
C PHE A 76 6.59 13.58 -11.98
N ALA A 77 5.89 14.55 -12.56
CA ALA A 77 4.71 14.31 -13.38
C ALA A 77 5.03 13.41 -14.59
N LEU A 78 6.16 13.65 -15.28
CA LEU A 78 6.60 12.81 -16.41
C LEU A 78 6.86 11.35 -16.02
N ILE A 79 7.36 11.11 -14.80
CA ILE A 79 7.62 9.77 -14.31
C ILE A 79 6.31 9.10 -13.89
N VAL A 80 5.51 9.75 -13.06
CA VAL A 80 4.32 9.13 -12.44
C VAL A 80 3.18 8.92 -13.43
N LEU A 81 3.01 9.80 -14.41
CA LEU A 81 1.97 9.69 -15.43
C LEU A 81 2.32 8.74 -16.57
N LYS A 82 3.52 8.14 -16.55
CA LYS A 82 3.87 7.08 -17.49
C LYS A 82 2.87 5.92 -17.31
N PRO A 83 2.28 5.37 -18.39
CA PRO A 83 1.24 4.34 -18.27
C PRO A 83 1.57 3.19 -17.31
N ASP A 84 2.84 2.77 -17.27
CA ASP A 84 3.33 1.66 -16.45
C ASP A 84 3.46 2.01 -14.97
N ASN A 85 3.59 3.30 -14.68
CA ASN A 85 3.77 3.83 -13.35
C ASN A 85 2.44 4.23 -12.70
N VAL A 86 1.35 4.34 -13.48
CA VAL A 86 0.00 4.61 -12.94
C VAL A 86 -0.45 3.54 -11.93
N PRO A 87 -0.28 2.22 -12.21
CA PRO A 87 -0.54 1.19 -11.20
C PRO A 87 0.31 1.37 -9.93
N ILE A 88 1.59 1.72 -10.07
CA ILE A 88 2.50 1.95 -8.94
C ILE A 88 2.01 3.12 -8.07
N ALA A 89 1.62 4.23 -8.71
CA ALA A 89 1.04 5.37 -8.02
C ALA A 89 -0.25 4.98 -7.28
N GLY A 90 -1.12 4.19 -7.91
CA GLY A 90 -2.32 3.65 -7.27
C GLY A 90 -2.00 2.76 -6.07
N MET A 91 -0.98 1.90 -6.16
CA MET A 91 -0.56 1.03 -5.06
C MET A 91 -0.17 1.80 -3.80
N ILE A 92 0.42 2.99 -3.91
CA ILE A 92 0.74 3.83 -2.74
C ILE A 92 -0.51 4.10 -1.90
N PHE A 93 -1.63 4.42 -2.55
CA PHE A 93 -2.90 4.69 -1.88
C PHE A 93 -3.59 3.40 -1.42
N LEU A 94 -3.63 2.38 -2.28
CA LEU A 94 -4.30 1.12 -1.97
C LEU A 94 -3.64 0.39 -0.80
N VAL A 95 -2.31 0.28 -0.81
CA VAL A 95 -1.55 -0.38 0.28
C VAL A 95 -1.76 0.37 1.58
N ALA A 96 -1.60 1.70 1.57
CA ALA A 96 -1.86 2.49 2.77
C ALA A 96 -3.30 2.27 3.29
N PHE A 97 -4.29 2.25 2.38
CA PHE A 97 -5.70 2.12 2.74
C PHE A 97 -6.02 0.76 3.33
N PHE A 98 -5.65 -0.31 2.63
CA PHE A 98 -5.94 -1.66 3.09
C PHE A 98 -5.16 -2.04 4.33
N VAL A 99 -3.90 -1.56 4.49
CA VAL A 99 -3.15 -1.75 5.74
C VAL A 99 -3.86 -1.07 6.90
N TRP A 100 -4.24 0.21 6.75
CA TRP A 100 -4.98 0.92 7.79
C TRP A 100 -6.33 0.28 8.09
N PHE A 101 -7.09 -0.09 7.06
CA PHE A 101 -8.42 -0.70 7.18
C PHE A 101 -8.35 -2.05 7.88
N ALA A 102 -7.42 -2.93 7.47
CA ALA A 102 -7.23 -4.24 8.09
C ALA A 102 -6.86 -4.12 9.57
N LEU A 103 -5.97 -3.19 9.93
CA LEU A 103 -5.58 -2.96 11.32
C LEU A 103 -6.71 -2.37 12.16
N LYS A 104 -7.49 -1.44 11.59
CA LYS A 104 -8.68 -0.88 12.23
C LYS A 104 -9.73 -1.96 12.53
N GLU A 105 -10.06 -2.82 11.57
CA GLU A 105 -11.03 -3.90 11.80
C GLU A 105 -10.46 -4.97 12.74
N GLY A 106 -9.18 -5.30 12.64
CA GLY A 106 -8.49 -6.19 13.59
C GLY A 106 -8.63 -5.69 15.04
N ARG A 107 -8.34 -4.40 15.27
CA ARG A 107 -8.48 -3.78 16.60
C ARG A 107 -9.94 -3.77 17.09
N ARG A 108 -10.88 -3.45 16.20
CA ARG A 108 -12.32 -3.48 16.53
C ARG A 108 -12.74 -4.88 16.97
N ASN A 109 -12.26 -5.93 16.30
CA ASN A 109 -12.55 -7.31 16.65
C ASN A 109 -11.88 -7.73 17.97
N ASP A 110 -10.67 -7.24 18.27
CA ASP A 110 -10.02 -7.47 19.56
C ASP A 110 -10.78 -6.80 20.73
N ASP A 111 -11.26 -5.57 20.53
CA ASP A 111 -12.08 -4.85 21.52
C ASP A 111 -13.40 -5.60 21.79
N LEU A 112 -14.06 -6.10 20.74
CA LEU A 112 -15.29 -6.91 20.86
C LEU A 112 -15.03 -8.21 21.61
N LYS A 113 -13.96 -8.94 21.28
CA LYS A 113 -13.57 -10.16 22.00
C LYS A 113 -13.27 -9.86 23.47
N GLY A 114 -12.61 -8.75 23.77
CA GLY A 114 -12.33 -8.29 25.13
C GLY A 114 -13.61 -7.98 25.91
N ALA A 115 -14.65 -7.49 25.25
CA ALA A 115 -15.98 -7.27 25.83
C ALA A 115 -16.84 -8.55 25.93
N GLY A 116 -16.35 -9.70 25.45
CA GLY A 116 -17.12 -10.94 25.35
C GLY A 116 -18.20 -10.91 24.26
N GLU A 117 -18.12 -9.96 23.34
CA GLU A 117 -19.06 -9.76 22.25
C GLU A 117 -18.63 -10.53 20.98
N PRO A 118 -19.57 -10.99 20.14
CA PRO A 118 -19.21 -11.60 18.86
C PRO A 118 -18.55 -10.57 17.93
N ILE A 119 -17.51 -11.02 17.20
CA ILE A 119 -16.82 -10.25 16.17
C ILE A 119 -17.79 -9.77 15.08
N VAL A 120 -17.40 -8.72 14.35
CA VAL A 120 -18.26 -8.04 13.37
C VAL A 120 -18.80 -9.03 12.32
N GLU A 121 -17.92 -9.88 11.80
CA GLU A 121 -18.25 -10.86 10.76
C GLU A 121 -19.30 -11.86 11.26
N LYS A 122 -19.21 -12.25 12.54
CA LYS A 122 -20.17 -13.14 13.17
C LYS A 122 -21.52 -12.46 13.41
N ARG A 123 -21.54 -11.15 13.66
CA ARG A 123 -22.79 -10.37 13.80
C ARG A 123 -23.50 -10.19 12.47
N GLU A 124 -22.76 -9.90 11.41
CA GLU A 124 -23.32 -9.59 10.09
C GLU A 124 -23.74 -10.85 9.33
N SER A 125 -22.91 -11.91 9.37
CA SER A 125 -23.20 -13.16 8.66
C SER A 125 -24.01 -14.17 9.50
N GLY A 126 -24.07 -13.97 10.82
CA GLY A 126 -24.62 -14.95 11.76
C GLY A 126 -23.74 -16.21 11.90
N ASP A 127 -24.26 -17.23 12.61
CA ASP A 127 -23.65 -18.57 12.67
C ASP A 127 -24.04 -19.45 11.46
N GLY A 128 -24.87 -18.93 10.55
CA GLY A 128 -25.35 -19.66 9.38
C GLY A 128 -24.31 -19.72 8.27
N LYS A 129 -23.92 -20.94 7.87
CA LYS A 129 -23.19 -21.12 6.61
C LYS A 129 -24.16 -20.89 5.46
N VAL A 130 -23.80 -20.00 4.53
CA VAL A 130 -24.54 -19.78 3.29
C VAL A 130 -24.15 -20.81 2.24
N MET A 131 -25.05 -21.08 1.29
CA MET A 131 -24.78 -22.02 0.21
C MET A 131 -23.87 -21.37 -0.82
N VAL A 132 -22.80 -22.05 -1.25
CA VAL A 132 -21.88 -21.55 -2.29
C VAL A 132 -22.64 -21.25 -3.58
N TRP A 133 -23.55 -22.16 -3.94
CA TRP A 133 -24.49 -21.96 -5.03
C TRP A 133 -25.89 -21.74 -4.45
N PRO A 134 -26.64 -20.71 -4.85
CA PRO A 134 -26.30 -19.69 -5.85
C PRO A 134 -25.49 -18.50 -5.31
N ASP A 135 -25.45 -18.30 -3.99
CA ASP A 135 -25.16 -16.99 -3.38
C ASP A 135 -23.75 -16.47 -3.68
N LEU A 136 -22.71 -17.31 -3.53
CA LEU A 136 -21.33 -16.91 -3.81
C LEU A 136 -21.09 -16.74 -5.31
N VAL A 137 -21.53 -17.72 -6.11
CA VAL A 137 -21.26 -17.73 -7.55
C VAL A 137 -21.89 -16.55 -8.28
N HIS A 138 -23.09 -16.12 -7.92
CA HIS A 138 -23.71 -14.92 -8.53
C HIS A 138 -22.91 -13.66 -8.22
N THR A 139 -22.44 -13.52 -6.98
CA THR A 139 -21.62 -12.38 -6.56
C THR A 139 -20.28 -12.38 -7.29
N GLU A 140 -19.61 -13.53 -7.38
CA GLU A 140 -18.35 -13.67 -8.10
C GLU A 140 -18.50 -13.37 -9.60
N PHE A 141 -19.58 -13.83 -10.23
CA PHE A 141 -19.85 -13.56 -11.64
C PHE A 141 -20.05 -12.06 -11.90
N ILE A 142 -20.79 -11.35 -11.03
CA ILE A 142 -20.95 -9.90 -11.13
C ILE A 142 -19.59 -9.19 -10.95
N CYS A 143 -18.80 -9.59 -9.95
CA CYS A 143 -17.46 -9.05 -9.74
C CYS A 143 -16.55 -9.28 -10.97
N LEU A 144 -16.62 -10.45 -11.60
CA LEU A 144 -15.86 -10.80 -12.79
C LEU A 144 -16.25 -9.91 -13.98
N ILE A 145 -17.56 -9.68 -14.19
CA ILE A 145 -18.05 -8.75 -15.22
C ILE A 145 -17.55 -7.33 -14.96
N LEU A 146 -17.70 -6.83 -13.73
CA LEU A 146 -17.25 -5.49 -13.36
C LEU A 146 -15.74 -5.32 -13.54
N TRP A 147 -14.95 -6.32 -13.17
CA TRP A 147 -13.50 -6.30 -13.34
C TRP A 147 -13.10 -6.37 -14.81
N THR A 148 -13.82 -7.14 -15.63
CA THR A 148 -13.59 -7.21 -17.08
C THR A 148 -13.86 -5.86 -17.74
N ILE A 149 -14.98 -5.21 -17.40
CA ILE A 149 -15.31 -3.87 -17.88
C ILE A 149 -14.22 -2.88 -17.47
N PHE A 150 -13.80 -2.92 -16.20
CA PHE A 150 -12.73 -2.08 -15.68
C PHE A 150 -11.42 -2.27 -16.45
N LEU A 151 -10.98 -3.52 -16.67
CA LEU A 151 -9.75 -3.81 -17.40
C LEU A 151 -9.81 -3.39 -18.88
N ILE A 152 -10.97 -3.54 -19.53
CA ILE A 152 -11.17 -3.07 -20.91
C ILE A 152 -11.05 -1.54 -20.97
N VAL A 153 -11.75 -0.83 -20.08
CA VAL A 153 -11.68 0.63 -20.00
C VAL A 153 -10.24 1.08 -19.73
N TRP A 154 -9.57 0.45 -18.77
CA TRP A 154 -8.18 0.73 -18.45
C TRP A 154 -7.25 0.54 -19.66
N SER A 155 -7.42 -0.56 -20.41
CA SER A 155 -6.61 -0.85 -21.61
C SER A 155 -6.82 0.15 -22.75
N ILE A 156 -7.97 0.81 -22.82
CA ILE A 156 -8.26 1.84 -23.83
C ILE A 156 -7.55 3.15 -23.47
N PHE A 157 -7.60 3.54 -22.20
CA PHE A 157 -7.05 4.82 -21.73
C PHE A 157 -5.54 4.77 -21.49
N LEU A 158 -5.01 3.65 -21.00
CA LEU A 158 -3.60 3.45 -20.70
C LEU A 158 -3.04 2.37 -21.62
N LYS A 159 -2.42 2.82 -22.72
CA LYS A 159 -1.79 1.92 -23.69
C LYS A 159 -0.65 1.15 -23.02
N ALA A 160 -0.63 -0.16 -23.25
CA ALA A 160 0.45 -1.01 -22.79
C ALA A 160 1.79 -0.54 -23.39
N PRO A 161 2.88 -0.57 -22.61
CA PRO A 161 4.23 -0.21 -23.03
C PRO A 161 4.84 -1.34 -23.86
N ILE A 162 4.32 -1.59 -25.05
CA ILE A 162 4.91 -2.62 -25.91
C ILE A 162 6.20 -2.06 -26.50
N GLU A 163 7.34 -2.66 -26.16
CA GLU A 163 8.64 -2.29 -26.70
C GLU A 163 8.77 -2.71 -28.18
N GLU A 164 9.69 -2.04 -28.89
CA GLU A 164 10.06 -2.41 -30.27
C GLU A 164 10.61 -3.85 -30.34
N PRO A 165 10.53 -4.52 -31.50
CA PRO A 165 11.15 -5.84 -31.68
C PRO A 165 12.61 -5.85 -31.23
N ALA A 166 13.01 -6.91 -30.53
CA ALA A 166 14.32 -7.01 -29.90
C ALA A 166 15.46 -6.76 -30.90
N ASN A 167 16.33 -5.80 -30.59
CA ASN A 167 17.53 -5.51 -31.36
C ASN A 167 18.77 -5.97 -30.58
N PRO A 168 19.45 -7.06 -31.00
CA PRO A 168 20.64 -7.57 -30.31
C PRO A 168 21.80 -6.57 -30.24
N ALA A 169 21.82 -5.57 -31.13
CA ALA A 169 22.87 -4.55 -31.19
C ALA A 169 22.59 -3.31 -30.34
N LYS A 170 21.41 -3.20 -29.71
CA LYS A 170 21.01 -2.02 -28.94
C LYS A 170 20.28 -2.42 -27.67
N THR A 171 20.93 -2.24 -26.52
CA THR A 171 20.27 -2.34 -25.23
C THR A 171 19.33 -1.16 -25.03
N PRO A 172 18.03 -1.36 -24.75
CA PRO A 172 17.11 -0.27 -24.48
C PRO A 172 17.51 0.48 -23.20
N ASN A 173 17.45 1.81 -23.24
CA ASN A 173 17.64 2.67 -22.08
C ASN A 173 16.36 3.50 -21.87
N PRO A 174 15.61 3.31 -20.78
CA PRO A 174 15.93 2.53 -19.58
C PRO A 174 15.45 1.06 -19.66
N SER A 175 16.30 0.10 -19.28
CA SER A 175 15.93 -1.31 -19.12
C SER A 175 15.32 -1.55 -17.72
N LYS A 176 14.06 -1.18 -17.53
CA LYS A 176 13.32 -1.48 -16.29
C LYS A 176 12.35 -2.64 -16.51
N ALA A 177 12.25 -3.51 -15.50
CA ALA A 177 11.28 -4.59 -15.49
C ALA A 177 9.85 -4.02 -15.38
N PRO A 178 8.84 -4.79 -15.81
CA PRO A 178 7.44 -4.45 -15.58
C PRO A 178 7.16 -4.15 -14.11
N TRP A 179 6.16 -3.29 -13.85
CA TRP A 179 5.86 -2.78 -12.51
C TRP A 179 5.61 -3.87 -11.45
N TYR A 180 5.05 -5.01 -11.84
CA TYR A 180 4.81 -6.15 -10.96
C TYR A 180 6.09 -6.92 -10.57
N PHE A 181 7.22 -6.66 -11.24
CA PHE A 181 8.56 -7.16 -10.90
C PHE A 181 9.50 -6.09 -10.36
N LEU A 182 9.06 -4.83 -10.28
CA LEU A 182 9.92 -3.73 -9.85
C LEU A 182 10.51 -3.98 -8.45
N GLY A 183 9.72 -4.49 -7.51
CA GLY A 183 10.22 -4.81 -6.16
C GLY A 183 11.38 -5.79 -6.16
N LEU A 184 11.28 -6.88 -6.96
CA LEU A 184 12.36 -7.85 -7.10
C LEU A 184 13.58 -7.26 -7.81
N GLN A 185 13.36 -6.44 -8.85
CA GLN A 185 14.44 -5.75 -9.54
C GLN A 185 15.24 -4.85 -8.59
N GLU A 186 14.56 -4.02 -7.79
CA GLU A 186 15.22 -3.13 -6.85
C GLU A 186 15.98 -3.94 -5.77
N MET A 187 15.45 -5.08 -5.33
CA MET A 187 16.19 -5.97 -4.43
C MET A 187 17.48 -6.50 -5.07
N LEU A 188 17.45 -6.96 -6.32
CA LEU A 188 18.64 -7.44 -7.04
C LEU A 188 19.67 -6.35 -7.33
N VAL A 189 19.26 -5.08 -7.42
CA VAL A 189 20.16 -3.94 -7.62
C VAL A 189 20.90 -3.58 -6.33
N TYR A 190 20.23 -3.67 -5.18
CA TYR A 190 20.76 -3.17 -3.90
C TYR A 190 21.33 -4.25 -2.99
N TYR A 191 20.95 -5.51 -3.15
CA TYR A 191 21.42 -6.63 -2.33
C TYR A 191 22.42 -7.50 -3.08
N ASP A 192 23.28 -8.17 -2.31
CA ASP A 192 24.19 -9.17 -2.87
C ASP A 192 23.38 -10.29 -3.53
N PRO A 193 23.78 -10.78 -4.72
CA PRO A 193 23.08 -11.83 -5.44
C PRO A 193 22.75 -13.05 -4.57
N TRP A 194 23.61 -13.43 -3.62
CA TRP A 194 23.37 -14.57 -2.72
C TRP A 194 22.18 -14.40 -1.75
N ILE A 195 21.74 -13.17 -1.50
CA ILE A 195 20.60 -12.87 -0.61
C ILE A 195 19.35 -12.52 -1.44
N ALA A 196 19.56 -11.97 -2.63
CA ALA A 196 18.51 -11.45 -3.49
C ALA A 196 17.92 -12.47 -4.49
N GLY A 197 18.61 -13.60 -4.72
CA GLY A 197 18.19 -14.64 -5.68
C GLY A 197 18.86 -15.99 -5.50
#